data_AF-A0A8H3A0L7-F1
#
_entry.id   AF-A0A8H3A0L7-F1
#
_cell.length_a   1.000
_cell.length_b   1.000
_cell.length_c   1.000
_cell.angle_alpha   90.00
_cell.angle_beta   90.00
_cell.angle_gamma   90.00
#
_symmetry.space_group_name_H-M   'P 1'
#
loop_
_entity.id
_entity.type
_entity.pdbx_description
1 polymer ?
#
loop_
_entity_poly.entity_id
_entity_poly.type
_entity_poly.pdbx_seq_one_letter_code
_entity_poly.pdbx_strand_id
1 'polypeptide(L)'
;MDETENPVVNANVSESFKLFMKGTELWSKFLDSNNVEDLDTGVINLIKSIGLLPDGDERTPGRLDCLCSCYFARYELLGTLEDLNKAIDHATRAYNLTAEGDSDLLVRLKNAYMMHQCRFEHQEDIDDLNKSIRYSTQALTLIPEDRSEFSDVLIDLSGMLLVRSRRLGNNEDLNKSMDCYTQACTLTPTGHPNLPDRLSKLSTTYFDRYTNLGNMEDLNKSIEYEMQAYSITPEGDPDLAERLGGLYEQVGETDDLNQAIEYHERAYEATPDQHPDITLILHYLGICYQKKFQLLSEQDCLNKALDYFRQGTFSVGYPVSRLEAALDWARLCAESGVSNQLHGYQAAIELIPEVIWPLKLPLPQLRPVNLS
;
A
#
# COMPACT_ATOMS: atom_id res chain seq x y z
N MET A 1 30.79 16.89 50.50
CA MET A 1 29.75 17.60 51.28
C MET A 1 28.49 17.39 50.51
N ASP A 2 27.69 16.44 51.00
CA ASP A 2 26.40 16.04 50.44
C ASP A 2 25.46 17.25 50.46
N GLU A 3 25.05 17.71 49.29
CA GLU A 3 23.89 18.58 49.14
C GLU A 3 22.64 17.70 49.29
N THR A 4 22.10 17.71 50.51
CA THR A 4 20.76 17.24 50.79
C THR A 4 19.76 17.98 49.88
N GLU A 5 19.24 17.32 48.86
CA GLU A 5 18.20 17.84 47.97
C GLU A 5 16.99 18.36 48.77
N ASN A 6 16.48 19.52 48.34
CA ASN A 6 15.39 20.27 48.95
C ASN A 6 14.14 19.37 49.18
N PRO A 7 13.59 19.27 50.42
CA PRO A 7 12.45 18.40 50.73
C PRO A 7 11.20 18.64 49.86
N VAL A 8 11.00 19.88 49.40
CA VAL A 8 9.89 20.23 48.51
C VAL A 8 10.09 19.64 47.11
N VAL A 9 11.33 19.65 46.60
CA VAL A 9 11.68 19.04 45.31
C VAL A 9 11.45 17.53 45.37
N ASN A 10 11.86 16.89 46.47
CA ASN A 10 11.63 15.45 46.68
C ASN A 10 10.14 15.09 46.78
N ALA A 11 9.33 15.93 47.42
CA ALA A 11 7.87 15.74 47.48
C ALA A 11 7.22 15.89 46.10
N ASN A 12 7.62 16.91 45.32
CA ASN A 12 7.12 17.13 43.96
C ASN A 12 7.49 15.97 43.03
N VAL A 13 8.73 15.49 43.08
CA VAL A 13 9.19 14.34 42.29
C VAL A 13 8.43 13.05 42.67
N SER A 14 8.15 12.83 43.95
CA SER A 14 7.35 11.67 44.40
C SER A 14 5.91 11.74 43.90
N GLU A 15 5.25 12.90 44.01
CA GLU A 15 3.89 13.08 43.54
C GLU A 15 3.79 13.00 42.01
N SER A 16 4.78 13.57 41.34
CA SER A 16 4.99 13.49 39.90
C SER A 16 5.04 12.04 39.42
N PHE A 17 5.76 11.15 40.12
CA PHE A 17 5.81 9.72 39.81
C PHE A 17 4.45 9.02 40.00
N LYS A 18 3.71 9.32 41.08
CA LYS A 18 2.37 8.73 41.28
C LYS A 18 1.40 9.11 40.18
N LEU A 19 1.40 10.38 39.78
CA LEU A 19 0.57 10.87 38.69
C LEU A 19 0.96 10.23 37.36
N PHE A 20 2.26 10.02 37.11
CA PHE A 20 2.72 9.29 35.94
C PHE A 20 2.15 7.87 35.90
N MET A 21 2.32 7.11 36.99
CA MET A 21 1.82 5.73 37.09
C MET A 21 0.31 5.64 36.91
N LYS A 22 -0.44 6.58 37.51
CA LYS A 22 -1.89 6.64 37.31
C LYS A 22 -2.27 6.98 35.87
N GLY A 23 -1.51 7.87 35.23
CA GLY A 23 -1.69 8.24 33.83
C GLY A 23 -1.49 7.04 32.90
N THR A 24 -0.42 6.27 33.09
CA THR A 24 -0.11 5.09 32.28
C THR A 24 -1.06 3.91 32.54
N GLU A 25 -1.54 3.75 33.78
CA GLU A 25 -2.59 2.76 34.11
C GLU A 25 -3.89 3.05 33.36
N LEU A 26 -4.33 4.32 33.35
CA LEU A 26 -5.53 4.74 32.63
C LEU A 26 -5.37 4.60 31.11
N TRP A 27 -4.17 4.89 30.59
CA TRP A 27 -3.83 4.62 29.20
C TRP A 27 -3.93 3.13 28.86
N SER A 28 -3.34 2.26 29.69
CA SER A 28 -3.45 0.81 29.52
C SER A 28 -4.90 0.34 29.52
N LYS A 29 -5.73 0.87 30.43
CA LYS A 29 -7.16 0.54 30.50
C LYS A 29 -7.93 1.06 29.28
N PHE A 30 -7.55 2.21 28.73
CA PHE A 30 -8.12 2.72 27.49
C PHE A 30 -7.84 1.76 26.32
N LEU A 31 -6.61 1.24 26.19
CA LEU A 31 -6.27 0.28 25.12
C LEU A 31 -7.16 -0.97 25.14
N ASP A 32 -7.60 -1.40 26.32
CA ASP A 32 -8.50 -2.56 26.47
C ASP A 32 -9.98 -2.23 26.24
N SER A 33 -10.41 -1.00 26.54
CA SER A 33 -11.84 -0.64 26.65
C SER A 33 -12.33 0.37 25.62
N ASN A 34 -11.42 1.06 24.93
CA ASN A 34 -11.68 2.25 24.10
C ASN A 34 -12.49 3.35 24.82
N ASN A 35 -12.41 3.41 26.16
CA ASN A 35 -13.12 4.43 26.95
C ASN A 35 -12.36 5.77 26.96
N VAL A 36 -12.90 6.77 26.25
CA VAL A 36 -12.30 8.10 26.12
C VAL A 36 -12.10 8.81 27.45
N GLU A 37 -12.97 8.57 28.45
CA GLU A 37 -12.83 9.21 29.77
C GLU A 37 -11.56 8.77 30.50
N ASP A 38 -11.18 7.49 30.35
CA ASP A 38 -9.94 6.96 30.90
C ASP A 38 -8.74 7.61 30.21
N LEU A 39 -8.80 7.77 28.87
CA LEU A 39 -7.77 8.45 28.09
C LEU A 39 -7.59 9.92 28.49
N ASP A 40 -8.69 10.68 28.56
CA ASP A 40 -8.68 12.10 28.94
C ASP A 40 -8.13 12.29 30.36
N THR A 41 -8.56 11.44 31.29
CA THR A 41 -8.06 11.47 32.66
C THR A 41 -6.58 11.08 32.71
N GLY A 42 -6.16 10.11 31.89
CA GLY A 42 -4.75 9.70 31.73
C GLY A 42 -3.86 10.86 31.29
N VAL A 43 -4.26 11.56 30.22
CA VAL A 43 -3.58 12.75 29.70
C VAL A 43 -3.44 13.83 30.77
N ILE A 44 -4.50 14.13 31.52
CA ILE A 44 -4.46 15.13 32.59
C ILE A 44 -3.42 14.75 33.66
N ASN A 45 -3.35 13.48 34.05
CA ASN A 45 -2.38 13.02 35.04
C ASN A 45 -0.94 13.10 34.50
N LEU A 46 -0.72 12.74 33.23
CA LEU A 46 0.60 12.85 32.57
C LEU A 46 1.07 14.30 32.45
N ILE A 47 0.19 15.24 32.08
CA ILE A 47 0.53 16.68 32.03
C ILE A 47 0.92 17.20 33.42
N LYS A 48 0.13 16.90 34.45
CA LYS A 48 0.43 17.31 35.83
C LYS A 48 1.73 16.69 36.33
N SER A 49 1.97 15.44 35.95
CA SER A 49 3.19 14.72 36.28
C SER A 49 4.42 15.45 35.75
N ILE A 50 4.43 15.86 34.47
CA ILE A 50 5.52 16.64 33.87
C ILE A 50 5.66 18.00 34.54
N GLY A 51 4.56 18.70 34.84
CA GLY A 51 4.60 20.02 35.48
C GLY A 51 5.18 20.05 36.89
N LEU A 52 5.34 18.88 37.53
CA LEU A 52 5.98 18.74 38.85
C LEU A 52 7.47 18.37 38.77
N LEU A 53 7.98 18.03 37.59
CA LEU A 53 9.42 17.77 37.40
C LEU A 53 10.21 19.09 37.31
N PRO A 54 11.46 19.13 37.80
CA PRO A 54 12.38 20.23 37.52
C PRO A 54 12.65 20.41 36.03
N ASP A 55 13.04 21.62 35.63
CA ASP A 55 13.50 21.89 34.26
C ASP A 55 14.74 21.04 33.93
N GLY A 56 14.73 20.37 32.77
CA GLY A 56 15.81 19.50 32.34
C GLY A 56 15.85 18.12 33.01
N ASP A 57 14.80 17.73 33.75
CA ASP A 57 14.71 16.40 34.35
C ASP A 57 14.71 15.30 33.27
N GLU A 58 15.60 14.31 33.44
CA GLU A 58 15.84 13.20 32.50
C GLU A 58 14.59 12.34 32.22
N ARG A 59 13.58 12.38 33.09
CA ARG A 59 12.33 11.63 32.91
C ARG A 59 11.33 12.34 32.01
N THR A 60 11.55 13.63 31.74
CA THR A 60 10.63 14.46 30.95
C THR A 60 10.40 13.91 29.53
N PRO A 61 11.45 13.53 28.76
CA PRO A 61 11.26 12.99 27.42
C PRO A 61 10.38 11.75 27.38
N GLY A 62 10.62 10.76 28.24
CA GLY A 62 9.81 9.54 28.29
C GLY A 62 8.34 9.78 28.66
N ARG A 63 8.03 10.82 29.43
CA ARG A 63 6.63 11.20 29.72
C ARG A 63 5.97 11.97 28.59
N LEU A 64 6.74 12.74 27.83
CA LEU A 64 6.28 13.36 26.60
C LEU A 64 5.98 12.30 25.53
N ASP A 65 6.77 11.22 25.48
CA ASP A 65 6.47 10.07 24.62
C ASP A 65 5.10 9.45 24.96
N CYS A 66 4.79 9.26 26.25
CA CYS A 66 3.46 8.79 26.67
C CYS A 66 2.33 9.75 26.27
N LEU A 67 2.56 11.08 26.40
CA LEU A 67 1.57 12.07 25.96
C LEU A 67 1.37 12.04 24.44
N CYS A 68 2.45 11.90 23.67
CA CYS A 68 2.39 11.73 22.23
C CYS A 68 1.47 10.56 21.87
N SER A 69 1.69 9.39 22.45
CA SER A 69 0.85 8.20 22.20
C SER A 69 -0.61 8.41 22.62
N CYS A 70 -0.86 9.02 23.79
CA CYS A 70 -2.23 9.27 24.25
C CYS A 70 -3.00 10.21 23.31
N TYR A 71 -2.38 11.32 22.90
CA TYR A 71 -3.01 12.25 21.97
C TYR A 71 -3.19 11.65 20.58
N PHE A 72 -2.22 10.86 20.10
CA PHE A 72 -2.36 10.18 18.82
C PHE A 72 -3.51 9.17 18.81
N ALA A 73 -3.67 8.36 19.86
CA ALA A 73 -4.81 7.46 19.91
C ALA A 73 -6.16 8.18 20.11
N ARG A 74 -6.16 9.33 20.80
CA ARG A 74 -7.36 10.18 20.84
C ARG A 74 -7.72 10.71 19.46
N TYR A 75 -6.69 11.07 18.67
CA TYR A 75 -6.85 11.44 17.28
C TYR A 75 -7.41 10.29 16.44
N GLU A 76 -6.88 9.07 16.55
CA GLU A 76 -7.38 7.91 15.81
C GLU A 76 -8.86 7.62 16.12
N LEU A 77 -9.28 7.85 17.37
CA LEU A 77 -10.65 7.59 17.80
C LEU A 77 -11.64 8.70 17.42
N LEU A 78 -11.23 9.97 17.50
CA LEU A 78 -12.12 11.12 17.36
C LEU A 78 -11.92 11.90 16.04
N GLY A 79 -10.83 11.66 15.32
CA GLY A 79 -10.45 12.35 14.09
C GLY A 79 -10.09 13.83 14.29
N THR A 80 -9.74 14.27 15.51
CA THR A 80 -9.51 15.70 15.77
C THR A 80 -8.07 16.13 15.48
N LEU A 81 -7.86 16.96 14.45
CA LEU A 81 -6.51 17.44 14.07
C LEU A 81 -5.77 18.19 15.20
N GLU A 82 -6.49 18.76 16.17
CA GLU A 82 -5.89 19.38 17.35
C GLU A 82 -5.13 18.36 18.21
N ASP A 83 -5.64 17.14 18.31
CA ASP A 83 -4.96 16.07 19.04
C ASP A 83 -3.70 15.61 18.32
N LEU A 84 -3.76 15.48 16.99
CA LEU A 84 -2.58 15.20 16.19
C LEU A 84 -1.51 16.29 16.34
N ASN A 85 -1.90 17.57 16.36
CA ASN A 85 -0.99 18.68 16.60
C ASN A 85 -0.31 18.62 17.98
N LYS A 86 -1.06 18.22 19.02
CA LYS A 86 -0.49 18.02 20.36
C LYS A 86 0.46 16.81 20.41
N ALA A 87 0.13 15.73 19.72
CA ALA A 87 1.02 14.58 19.59
C ALA A 87 2.35 14.99 18.94
N ILE A 88 2.29 15.78 17.85
CA ILE A 88 3.47 16.34 17.18
C ILE A 88 4.29 17.24 18.11
N ASP A 89 3.66 18.15 18.85
CA ASP A 89 4.36 19.03 19.80
C ASP A 89 5.12 18.21 20.85
N HIS A 90 4.47 17.20 21.42
CA HIS A 90 5.10 16.33 22.41
C HIS A 90 6.21 15.46 21.83
N ALA A 91 6.04 14.86 20.65
CA ALA A 91 7.09 14.10 19.96
C ALA A 91 8.31 14.98 19.65
N THR A 92 8.07 16.19 19.12
CA THR A 92 9.13 17.14 18.78
C THR A 92 9.88 17.60 20.02
N ARG A 93 9.15 17.88 21.12
CA ARG A 93 9.76 18.28 22.39
C ARG A 93 10.54 17.14 23.05
N ALA A 94 10.03 15.91 23.00
CA ALA A 94 10.75 14.73 23.50
C ALA A 94 12.08 14.54 22.76
N TYR A 95 12.05 14.61 21.42
CA TYR A 95 13.25 14.56 20.58
C TYR A 95 14.25 15.67 20.93
N ASN A 96 13.81 16.93 21.01
CA ASN A 96 14.70 18.06 21.27
C ASN A 96 15.36 18.03 22.66
N LEU A 97 14.75 17.35 23.63
CA LEU A 97 15.29 17.18 24.98
C LEU A 97 16.20 15.95 25.12
N THR A 98 16.32 15.14 24.08
CA THR A 98 17.09 13.89 24.10
C THR A 98 18.52 14.15 23.66
N ALA A 99 19.49 13.70 24.45
CA ALA A 99 20.91 13.84 24.12
C ALA A 99 21.33 12.89 22.99
N GLU A 100 22.34 13.30 22.21
CA GLU A 100 23.00 12.41 21.26
C GLU A 100 23.63 11.22 22.01
N GLY A 101 23.20 10.00 21.68
CA GLY A 101 23.65 8.76 22.33
C GLY A 101 22.70 8.18 23.38
N ASP A 102 21.57 8.83 23.67
CA ASP A 102 20.48 8.24 24.46
C ASP A 102 19.90 7.01 23.72
N SER A 103 19.67 5.91 24.46
CA SER A 103 19.09 4.68 23.92
C SER A 103 17.68 4.87 23.35
N ASP A 104 16.94 5.86 23.83
CA ASP A 104 15.57 6.16 23.40
C ASP A 104 15.49 7.13 22.22
N LEU A 105 16.63 7.67 21.75
CA LEU A 105 16.66 8.63 20.64
C LEU A 105 16.00 8.05 19.38
N LEU A 106 16.21 6.76 19.11
CA LEU A 106 15.59 6.06 17.99
C LEU A 106 14.06 6.06 18.10
N VAL A 107 13.52 5.73 19.27
CA VAL A 107 12.06 5.71 19.50
C VAL A 107 11.46 7.10 19.28
N ARG A 108 12.15 8.14 19.75
CA ARG A 108 11.68 9.53 19.61
C ARG A 108 11.73 10.04 18.18
N LEU A 109 12.76 9.65 17.42
CA LEU A 109 12.82 9.90 15.98
C LEU A 109 11.67 9.21 15.24
N LYS A 110 11.36 7.95 15.61
CA LYS A 110 10.23 7.20 15.05
C LYS A 110 8.89 7.88 15.31
N ASN A 111 8.64 8.27 16.56
CA ASN A 111 7.44 9.00 16.92
C ASN A 111 7.33 10.32 16.13
N ALA A 112 8.42 11.10 16.07
CA ALA A 112 8.41 12.38 15.35
C ALA A 112 8.09 12.22 13.86
N TYR A 113 8.73 11.29 13.15
CA TYR A 113 8.45 11.11 11.72
C TYR A 113 7.03 10.59 11.49
N MET A 114 6.57 9.60 12.26
CA MET A 114 5.22 9.04 12.12
C MET A 114 4.13 10.09 12.30
N MET A 115 4.27 10.98 13.29
CA MET A 115 3.30 12.06 13.53
C MET A 115 3.29 13.09 12.40
N HIS A 116 4.46 13.48 11.89
CA HIS A 116 4.56 14.40 10.76
C HIS A 116 3.99 13.77 9.47
N GLN A 117 4.29 12.50 9.21
CA GLN A 117 3.70 11.76 8.08
C GLN A 117 2.17 11.73 8.17
N CYS A 118 1.61 11.38 9.33
CA CYS A 118 0.16 11.33 9.52
C CYS A 118 -0.50 12.69 9.26
N ARG A 119 0.10 13.81 9.72
CA ARG A 119 -0.46 15.13 9.44
C ARG A 119 -0.34 15.52 7.97
N PHE A 120 0.76 15.15 7.32
CA PHE A 120 0.91 15.33 5.88
C PHE A 120 -0.19 14.60 5.10
N GLU A 121 -0.57 13.38 5.48
CA GLU A 121 -1.66 12.64 4.82
C GLU A 121 -3.03 13.37 4.91
N HIS A 122 -3.22 14.22 5.92
CA HIS A 122 -4.48 14.96 6.12
C HIS A 122 -4.47 16.38 5.54
N GLN A 123 -3.33 17.06 5.57
CA GLN A 123 -3.22 18.48 5.23
C GLN A 123 -2.40 18.73 3.96
N GLU A 124 -1.69 17.71 3.49
CA GLU A 124 -0.76 17.78 2.36
C GLU A 124 0.36 18.82 2.52
N ASP A 125 0.69 19.18 3.76
CA ASP A 125 1.74 20.15 4.07
C ASP A 125 3.14 19.57 3.80
N ILE A 126 3.81 20.10 2.77
CA ILE A 126 5.13 19.63 2.35
C ILE A 126 6.19 19.78 3.43
N ASP A 127 6.04 20.72 4.37
CA ASP A 127 6.99 20.89 5.47
C ASP A 127 6.95 19.69 6.44
N ASP A 128 5.78 19.09 6.63
CA ASP A 128 5.64 17.86 7.41
C ASP A 128 6.27 16.67 6.70
N LEU A 129 6.06 16.54 5.38
CA LEU A 129 6.73 15.51 4.59
C LEU A 129 8.26 15.65 4.70
N ASN A 130 8.79 16.87 4.59
CA ASN A 130 10.21 17.15 4.72
C ASN A 130 10.77 16.83 6.12
N LYS A 131 10.03 17.16 7.18
CA LYS A 131 10.41 16.79 8.56
C LYS A 131 10.42 15.29 8.74
N SER A 132 9.40 14.60 8.23
CA SER A 132 9.31 13.15 8.34
C SER A 132 10.47 12.45 7.64
N ILE A 133 10.79 12.83 6.39
CA ILE A 133 11.98 12.35 5.67
C ILE A 133 13.27 12.58 6.45
N ARG A 134 13.43 13.77 7.06
CA ARG A 134 14.62 14.09 7.86
C ARG A 134 14.72 13.17 9.08
N TYR A 135 13.64 12.99 9.83
CA TYR A 135 13.64 12.17 11.04
C TYR A 135 13.83 10.68 10.75
N SER A 136 13.20 10.13 9.71
CA SER A 136 13.41 8.73 9.29
C SER A 136 14.83 8.49 8.78
N THR A 137 15.41 9.45 8.02
CA THR A 137 16.81 9.39 7.61
C THR A 137 17.75 9.36 8.81
N GLN A 138 17.49 10.18 9.83
CA GLN A 138 18.27 10.15 11.08
C GLN A 138 18.08 8.82 11.83
N ALA A 139 16.87 8.26 11.87
CA ALA A 139 16.60 6.98 12.51
C ALA A 139 17.43 5.85 11.87
N LEU A 140 17.54 5.80 10.54
CA LEU A 140 18.36 4.80 9.84
C LEU A 140 19.84 4.86 10.21
N THR A 141 20.38 6.01 10.64
CA THR A 141 21.78 6.09 11.11
C THR A 141 22.00 5.41 12.46
N LEU A 142 20.93 5.15 13.22
CA LEU A 142 20.98 4.54 14.55
C LEU A 142 20.60 3.05 14.55
N ILE A 143 19.93 2.58 13.49
CA ILE A 143 19.48 1.19 13.39
C ILE A 143 20.55 0.38 12.64
N PRO A 144 21.08 -0.71 13.23
CA PRO A 144 21.91 -1.66 12.49
C PRO A 144 21.14 -2.34 11.35
N GLU A 145 21.79 -2.52 10.19
CA GLU A 145 21.16 -3.06 8.97
C GLU A 145 20.58 -4.48 9.12
N ASP A 146 21.05 -5.25 10.10
CA ASP A 146 20.60 -6.62 10.36
C ASP A 146 19.28 -6.69 11.16
N ARG A 147 18.78 -5.55 11.66
CA ARG A 147 17.50 -5.48 12.38
C ARG A 147 16.33 -5.33 11.43
N SER A 148 15.23 -6.04 11.70
CA SER A 148 13.99 -5.92 10.94
C SER A 148 13.46 -4.49 10.86
N GLU A 149 13.62 -3.73 11.96
CA GLU A 149 13.23 -2.32 12.04
C GLU A 149 13.91 -1.44 10.99
N PHE A 150 15.11 -1.81 10.52
CA PHE A 150 15.82 -1.07 9.47
C PHE A 150 15.04 -1.11 8.16
N SER A 151 14.55 -2.31 7.81
CA SER A 151 13.74 -2.52 6.61
C SER A 151 12.40 -1.78 6.69
N ASP A 152 11.77 -1.74 7.86
CA ASP A 152 10.49 -1.02 8.03
C ASP A 152 10.66 0.50 7.83
N VAL A 153 11.70 1.09 8.44
CA VAL A 153 11.98 2.53 8.27
C VAL A 153 12.39 2.85 6.82
N LEU A 154 13.07 1.94 6.12
CA LEU A 154 13.35 2.12 4.69
C LEU A 154 12.07 2.18 3.86
N ILE A 155 11.09 1.32 4.12
CA ILE A 155 9.81 1.33 3.41
C ILE A 155 9.06 2.65 3.62
N ASP A 156 9.00 3.13 4.87
CA ASP A 156 8.36 4.41 5.21
C ASP A 156 9.08 5.57 4.49
N LEU A 157 10.41 5.62 4.57
CA LEU A 157 11.23 6.63 3.90
C LEU A 157 11.03 6.61 2.38
N SER A 158 11.00 5.42 1.78
CA SER A 158 10.77 5.26 0.34
C SER A 158 9.44 5.85 -0.08
N GLY A 159 8.35 5.51 0.62
CA GLY A 159 7.01 6.02 0.31
C GLY A 159 6.94 7.55 0.39
N MET A 160 7.57 8.14 1.41
CA MET A 160 7.64 9.59 1.56
C MET A 160 8.45 10.28 0.45
N LEU A 161 9.59 9.70 0.07
CA LEU A 161 10.41 10.19 -1.04
C LEU A 161 9.66 10.10 -2.37
N LEU A 162 8.94 9.00 -2.60
CA LEU A 162 8.11 8.81 -3.79
C LEU A 162 7.01 9.88 -3.89
N VAL A 163 6.29 10.13 -2.79
CA VAL A 163 5.26 11.17 -2.76
C VAL A 163 5.87 12.55 -3.00
N ARG A 164 7.02 12.86 -2.40
CA ARG A 164 7.71 14.14 -2.62
C ARG A 164 8.15 14.29 -4.07
N SER A 165 8.69 13.22 -4.66
CA SER A 165 9.07 13.17 -6.07
C SER A 165 7.87 13.46 -6.99
N ARG A 166 6.74 12.76 -6.80
CA ARG A 166 5.52 12.96 -7.58
C ARG A 166 5.01 14.41 -7.51
N ARG A 167 5.09 15.04 -6.34
CA ARG A 167 4.63 16.43 -6.14
C ARG A 167 5.58 17.47 -6.73
N LEU A 168 6.89 17.26 -6.63
CA LEU A 168 7.90 18.26 -6.99
C LEU A 168 8.59 17.98 -8.33
N GLY A 169 8.35 16.83 -8.96
CA GLY A 169 9.07 16.37 -10.16
C GLY A 169 10.55 16.09 -9.90
N ASN A 170 10.92 15.70 -8.68
CA ASN A 170 12.32 15.52 -8.30
C ASN A 170 12.82 14.09 -8.54
N ASN A 171 13.58 13.90 -9.63
CA ASN A 171 14.19 12.60 -9.96
C ASN A 171 15.19 12.10 -8.91
N GLU A 172 15.82 12.98 -8.11
CA GLU A 172 16.73 12.54 -7.05
C GLU A 172 15.98 11.79 -5.94
N ASP A 173 14.81 12.30 -5.54
CA ASP A 173 13.96 11.63 -4.55
C ASP A 173 13.38 10.33 -5.10
N LEU A 174 13.03 10.30 -6.40
CA LEU A 174 12.59 9.06 -7.06
C LEU A 174 13.66 7.97 -6.99
N ASN A 175 14.90 8.31 -7.38
CA ASN A 175 16.01 7.35 -7.35
C ASN A 175 16.31 6.88 -5.91
N LYS A 176 16.31 7.79 -4.93
CA LYS A 176 16.49 7.42 -3.52
C LYS A 176 15.37 6.51 -3.00
N SER A 177 14.12 6.75 -3.42
CA SER A 177 13.00 5.86 -3.11
C SER A 177 13.22 4.45 -3.67
N MET A 178 13.69 4.35 -4.92
CA MET A 178 14.02 3.07 -5.54
C MET A 178 15.13 2.32 -4.80
N ASP A 179 16.20 3.02 -4.42
CA ASP A 179 17.31 2.44 -3.66
C ASP A 179 16.83 1.90 -2.31
N CYS A 180 16.02 2.68 -1.60
CA CYS A 180 15.47 2.30 -0.29
C CYS A 180 14.51 1.11 -0.40
N TYR A 181 13.58 1.10 -1.38
CA TYR A 181 12.70 -0.04 -1.64
C TYR A 181 13.50 -1.29 -2.03
N THR A 182 14.51 -1.15 -2.89
CA THR A 182 15.38 -2.26 -3.30
C THR A 182 16.09 -2.85 -2.08
N GLN A 183 16.70 -2.01 -1.24
CA GLN A 183 17.36 -2.46 -0.02
C GLN A 183 16.37 -3.15 0.93
N ALA A 184 15.19 -2.58 1.14
CA ALA A 184 14.16 -3.19 1.98
C ALA A 184 13.73 -4.57 1.47
N CYS A 185 13.50 -4.72 0.16
CA CYS A 185 13.21 -6.01 -0.47
C CYS A 185 14.35 -7.03 -0.26
N THR A 186 15.61 -6.63 -0.43
CA THR A 186 16.76 -7.54 -0.23
C THR A 186 16.92 -8.03 1.20
N LEU A 187 16.53 -7.21 2.19
CA LEU A 187 16.57 -7.56 3.61
C LEU A 187 15.36 -8.40 4.04
N THR A 188 14.34 -8.54 3.19
CA THR A 188 13.11 -9.26 3.51
C THR A 188 13.23 -10.73 3.09
N PRO A 189 13.04 -11.70 4.00
CA PRO A 189 13.05 -13.11 3.64
C PRO A 189 11.95 -13.47 2.64
N THR A 190 12.21 -14.45 1.77
CA THR A 190 11.31 -14.86 0.66
C THR A 190 9.92 -15.35 1.07
N GLY A 191 9.73 -15.73 2.34
CA GLY A 191 8.44 -16.16 2.89
C GLY A 191 7.78 -15.12 3.81
N HIS A 192 8.31 -13.90 3.87
CA HIS A 192 7.75 -12.86 4.73
C HIS A 192 6.41 -12.34 4.15
N PRO A 193 5.36 -12.20 4.97
CA PRO A 193 4.02 -11.82 4.49
C PRO A 193 3.99 -10.46 3.76
N ASN A 194 4.87 -9.53 4.14
CA ASN A 194 4.92 -8.20 3.53
C ASN A 194 5.84 -8.12 2.28
N LEU A 195 6.55 -9.19 1.91
CA LEU A 195 7.42 -9.15 0.72
C LEU A 195 6.65 -8.83 -0.58
N PRO A 196 5.46 -9.42 -0.83
CA PRO A 196 4.65 -9.06 -2.00
C PRO A 196 4.39 -7.56 -2.09
N ASP A 197 3.96 -6.91 -0.99
CA ASP A 197 3.69 -5.47 -0.96
C ASP A 197 4.93 -4.63 -1.25
N ARG A 198 6.07 -5.03 -0.71
CA ARG A 198 7.34 -4.32 -0.91
C ARG A 198 7.78 -4.39 -2.38
N LEU A 199 7.62 -5.55 -3.02
CA LEU A 199 7.91 -5.74 -4.44
C LEU A 199 6.96 -4.93 -5.33
N SER A 200 5.66 -4.89 -5.02
CA SER A 200 4.69 -4.10 -5.79
C SER A 200 4.91 -2.58 -5.64
N LYS A 201 5.30 -2.11 -4.45
CA LYS A 201 5.74 -0.71 -4.25
C LYS A 201 7.01 -0.37 -5.06
N LEU A 202 7.97 -1.30 -5.11
CA LEU A 202 9.16 -1.14 -5.94
C LEU A 202 8.80 -1.09 -7.43
N SER A 203 7.95 -2.00 -7.89
CA SER A 203 7.36 -2.03 -9.24
C SER A 203 6.74 -0.68 -9.60
N THR A 204 5.80 -0.19 -8.79
CA THR A 204 5.16 1.11 -8.97
C THR A 204 6.17 2.26 -9.07
N THR A 205 7.25 2.21 -8.28
CA THR A 205 8.30 3.23 -8.32
C THR A 205 9.08 3.20 -9.66
N TYR A 206 9.35 2.01 -10.20
CA TYR A 206 9.93 1.86 -11.55
C TYR A 206 8.97 2.35 -12.64
N PHE A 207 7.67 2.05 -12.52
CA PHE A 207 6.66 2.54 -13.45
C PHE A 207 6.56 4.06 -13.46
N ASP A 208 6.57 4.71 -12.30
CA ASP A 208 6.61 6.18 -12.20
C ASP A 208 7.84 6.77 -12.90
N ARG A 209 8.99 6.11 -12.80
CA ARG A 209 10.20 6.57 -13.50
C ARG A 209 10.07 6.38 -15.01
N TYR A 210 9.49 5.28 -15.45
CA TYR A 210 9.17 5.06 -16.86
C TYR A 210 8.24 6.13 -17.40
N THR A 211 7.13 6.44 -16.72
CA THR A 211 6.18 7.47 -17.18
C THR A 211 6.83 8.86 -17.24
N ASN A 212 7.77 9.15 -16.34
CA ASN A 212 8.49 10.43 -16.32
C ASN A 212 9.61 10.53 -17.38
N LEU A 213 10.34 9.45 -17.65
CA LEU A 213 11.57 9.48 -18.47
C LEU A 213 11.48 8.72 -19.80
N GLY A 214 10.46 7.88 -19.98
CA GLY A 214 10.26 7.01 -21.15
C GLY A 214 11.26 5.86 -21.29
N ASN A 215 11.95 5.49 -20.20
CA ASN A 215 12.98 4.45 -20.25
C ASN A 215 12.36 3.03 -20.18
N MET A 216 12.43 2.28 -21.28
CA MET A 216 11.90 0.91 -21.36
C MET A 216 12.54 -0.06 -20.36
N GLU A 217 13.79 0.15 -19.94
CA GLU A 217 14.40 -0.69 -18.90
C GLU A 217 13.65 -0.58 -17.57
N ASP A 218 13.08 0.59 -17.28
CA ASP A 218 12.32 0.81 -16.05
C ASP A 218 10.95 0.15 -16.11
N LEU A 219 10.28 0.20 -17.27
CA LEU A 219 9.03 -0.54 -17.48
C LEU A 219 9.26 -2.05 -17.31
N ASN A 220 10.35 -2.57 -17.87
CA ASN A 220 10.70 -3.99 -17.78
C ASN A 220 10.94 -4.42 -16.33
N LYS A 221 11.65 -3.62 -15.54
CA LYS A 221 11.87 -3.89 -14.11
C LYS A 221 10.57 -3.78 -13.32
N SER A 222 9.72 -2.82 -13.64
CA SER A 222 8.40 -2.68 -13.03
C SER A 222 7.61 -3.99 -13.16
N ILE A 223 7.48 -4.47 -14.40
CA ILE A 223 6.76 -5.70 -14.70
C ILE A 223 7.41 -6.90 -14.00
N GLU A 224 8.74 -7.00 -14.02
CA GLU A 224 9.45 -8.08 -13.35
C GLU A 224 9.15 -8.14 -11.84
N TYR A 225 9.17 -6.99 -11.15
CA TYR A 225 8.88 -6.94 -9.72
C TYR A 225 7.40 -7.19 -9.42
N GLU A 226 6.47 -6.70 -10.25
CA GLU A 226 5.03 -6.98 -10.07
C GLU A 226 4.74 -8.48 -10.26
N MET A 227 5.40 -9.12 -11.24
CA MET A 227 5.31 -10.56 -11.44
C MET A 227 5.86 -11.36 -10.26
N GLN A 228 7.00 -10.93 -9.73
CA GLN A 228 7.56 -11.56 -8.55
C GLN A 228 6.55 -11.45 -7.40
N ALA A 229 6.01 -10.25 -7.15
CA ALA A 229 4.99 -10.00 -6.12
C ALA A 229 3.76 -10.91 -6.31
N TYR A 230 3.24 -10.99 -7.54
CA TYR A 230 2.13 -11.86 -7.91
C TYR A 230 2.43 -13.33 -7.59
N SER A 231 3.58 -13.83 -8.03
CA SER A 231 3.97 -15.25 -7.90
C SER A 231 4.13 -15.74 -6.46
N ILE A 232 4.42 -14.84 -5.52
CA ILE A 232 4.60 -15.18 -4.09
C ILE A 232 3.39 -14.82 -3.23
N THR A 233 2.36 -14.20 -3.82
CA THR A 233 1.12 -13.87 -3.11
C THR A 233 0.28 -15.14 -2.93
N PRO A 234 -0.20 -15.44 -1.70
CA PRO A 234 -1.01 -16.64 -1.46
C PRO A 234 -2.31 -16.67 -2.27
N GLU A 235 -2.76 -17.87 -2.63
CA GLU A 235 -4.06 -18.05 -3.27
C GLU A 235 -5.19 -17.58 -2.33
N GLY A 236 -6.11 -16.76 -2.85
CA GLY A 236 -7.21 -16.18 -2.08
C GLY A 236 -6.87 -14.91 -1.30
N ASP A 237 -5.65 -14.39 -1.45
CA ASP A 237 -5.28 -13.06 -0.94
C ASP A 237 -6.10 -11.97 -1.68
N PRO A 238 -6.77 -11.04 -0.96
CA PRO A 238 -7.52 -9.95 -1.57
C PRO A 238 -6.70 -9.07 -2.54
N ASP A 239 -5.39 -8.94 -2.31
CA ASP A 239 -4.52 -8.03 -3.05
C ASP A 239 -4.04 -8.64 -4.38
N LEU A 240 -4.31 -9.92 -4.62
CA LEU A 240 -3.91 -10.63 -5.84
C LEU A 240 -4.52 -9.99 -7.11
N ALA A 241 -5.77 -9.55 -7.02
CA ALA A 241 -6.46 -8.87 -8.12
C ALA A 241 -5.86 -7.49 -8.42
N GLU A 242 -5.43 -6.75 -7.39
CA GLU A 242 -4.77 -5.45 -7.54
C GLU A 242 -3.41 -5.60 -8.25
N ARG A 243 -2.59 -6.56 -7.81
CA ARG A 243 -1.28 -6.85 -8.40
C ARG A 243 -1.38 -7.20 -9.88
N LEU A 244 -2.36 -8.03 -10.21
CA LEU A 244 -2.60 -8.41 -11.58
C LEU A 244 -3.11 -7.22 -12.41
N GLY A 245 -4.00 -6.39 -11.85
CA GLY A 245 -4.41 -5.12 -12.45
C GLY A 245 -3.23 -4.21 -12.80
N GLY A 246 -2.30 -4.01 -11.85
CA GLY A 246 -1.07 -3.25 -12.07
C GLY A 246 -0.17 -3.89 -13.13
N LEU A 247 -0.04 -5.22 -13.14
CA LEU A 247 0.70 -5.93 -14.17
C LEU A 247 0.10 -5.70 -15.57
N TYR A 248 -1.23 -5.70 -15.71
CA TYR A 248 -1.87 -5.43 -17.00
C TYR A 248 -1.63 -4.00 -17.48
N GLU A 249 -1.77 -3.03 -16.60
CA GLU A 249 -1.50 -1.63 -16.93
C GLU A 249 -0.07 -1.49 -17.46
N GLN A 250 0.90 -2.05 -16.74
CA GLN A 250 2.31 -1.97 -17.11
C GLN A 250 2.62 -2.73 -18.41
N VAL A 251 2.08 -3.94 -18.61
CA VAL A 251 2.27 -4.70 -19.85
C VAL A 251 1.59 -4.00 -21.03
N GLY A 252 0.45 -3.33 -20.82
CA GLY A 252 -0.24 -2.54 -21.83
C GLY A 252 0.58 -1.36 -22.38
N GLU A 253 1.48 -0.80 -21.56
CA GLU A 253 2.43 0.25 -21.95
C GLU A 253 3.64 -0.27 -22.72
N THR A 254 3.82 -1.59 -22.84
CA THR A 254 4.93 -2.15 -23.62
C THR A 254 4.63 -2.10 -25.12
N ASP A 255 5.51 -1.43 -25.88
CA ASP A 255 5.49 -1.50 -27.34
C ASP A 255 6.07 -2.84 -27.87
N ASP A 256 6.79 -3.59 -27.03
CA ASP A 256 7.33 -4.91 -27.38
C ASP A 256 6.29 -6.01 -27.17
N LEU A 257 5.59 -6.33 -28.26
CA LEU A 257 4.56 -7.34 -28.29
C LEU A 257 5.06 -8.75 -27.89
N ASN A 258 6.32 -9.11 -28.16
CA ASN A 258 6.81 -10.43 -27.77
C ASN A 258 7.01 -10.50 -26.25
N GLN A 259 7.47 -9.40 -25.67
CA GLN A 259 7.66 -9.29 -24.24
C GLN A 259 6.32 -9.29 -23.48
N ALA A 260 5.30 -8.57 -23.99
CA ALA A 260 3.94 -8.66 -23.48
C ALA A 260 3.38 -10.09 -23.48
N ILE A 261 3.63 -10.85 -24.56
CA ILE A 261 3.23 -12.26 -24.65
C ILE A 261 3.94 -13.10 -23.59
N GLU A 262 5.27 -13.01 -23.49
CA GLU A 262 6.04 -13.74 -22.48
C GLU A 262 5.51 -13.45 -21.08
N TYR A 263 5.19 -12.18 -20.83
CA TYR A 263 4.69 -11.76 -19.54
C TYR A 263 3.31 -12.33 -19.20
N HIS A 264 2.35 -12.22 -20.12
CA HIS A 264 1.04 -12.82 -19.89
C HIS A 264 1.07 -14.35 -19.84
N GLU A 265 2.00 -15.01 -20.54
CA GLU A 265 2.19 -16.46 -20.46
C GLU A 265 2.68 -16.88 -19.05
N ARG A 266 3.63 -16.13 -18.48
CA ARG A 266 4.07 -16.36 -17.09
C ARG A 266 2.97 -16.12 -16.07
N ALA A 267 2.18 -15.06 -16.25
CA ALA A 267 1.01 -14.80 -15.39
C ALA A 267 0.00 -15.94 -15.49
N TYR A 268 -0.27 -16.45 -16.70
CA TYR A 268 -1.14 -17.60 -16.93
C TYR A 268 -0.64 -18.86 -16.21
N GLU A 269 0.66 -19.18 -16.33
CA GLU A 269 1.27 -20.33 -15.65
C GLU A 269 1.20 -20.24 -14.12
N ALA A 270 1.25 -19.02 -13.57
CA ALA A 270 1.19 -18.78 -12.12
C ALA A 270 -0.25 -18.73 -11.57
N THR A 271 -1.28 -18.74 -12.41
CA THR A 271 -2.68 -18.54 -12.00
C THR A 271 -3.46 -19.86 -12.02
N PRO A 272 -4.05 -20.30 -10.89
CA PRO A 272 -4.89 -21.49 -10.88
C PRO A 272 -6.10 -21.36 -11.82
N ASP A 273 -6.51 -22.47 -12.46
CA ASP A 273 -7.65 -22.50 -13.39
C ASP A 273 -8.98 -22.00 -12.78
N GLN A 274 -9.11 -22.08 -11.45
CA GLN A 274 -10.31 -21.68 -10.71
C GLN A 274 -10.28 -20.20 -10.26
N HIS A 275 -9.23 -19.46 -10.63
CA HIS A 275 -9.07 -18.08 -10.20
C HIS A 275 -10.01 -17.13 -10.97
N PRO A 276 -10.69 -16.17 -10.32
CA PRO A 276 -11.58 -15.22 -10.98
C PRO A 276 -10.91 -14.39 -12.09
N ASP A 277 -9.60 -14.17 -11.99
CA ASP A 277 -8.86 -13.35 -12.95
C ASP A 277 -8.31 -14.12 -14.16
N ILE A 278 -8.44 -15.45 -14.20
CA ILE A 278 -7.94 -16.27 -15.30
C ILE A 278 -8.51 -15.82 -16.66
N THR A 279 -9.77 -15.35 -16.67
CA THR A 279 -10.41 -14.82 -17.88
C THR A 279 -9.64 -13.65 -18.46
N LEU A 280 -9.19 -12.74 -17.60
CA LEU A 280 -8.51 -11.53 -18.02
C LEU A 280 -7.14 -11.86 -18.62
N ILE A 281 -6.43 -12.82 -18.03
CA ILE A 281 -5.10 -13.25 -18.53
C ILE A 281 -5.24 -13.86 -19.92
N LEU A 282 -6.21 -14.78 -20.05
CA LEU A 282 -6.53 -15.43 -21.31
C LEU A 282 -6.97 -14.42 -22.37
N HIS A 283 -7.78 -13.43 -22.00
CA HIS A 283 -8.23 -12.39 -22.92
C HIS A 283 -7.07 -11.55 -23.45
N TYR A 284 -6.16 -11.09 -22.59
CA TYR A 284 -4.98 -10.32 -23.01
C TYR A 284 -3.97 -11.12 -23.82
N LEU A 285 -3.76 -12.41 -23.51
CA LEU A 285 -2.99 -13.32 -24.37
C LEU A 285 -3.61 -13.39 -25.77
N GLY A 286 -4.94 -13.52 -25.84
CA GLY A 286 -5.69 -13.48 -27.08
C GLY A 286 -5.42 -12.21 -27.89
N ILE A 287 -5.51 -11.04 -27.26
CA ILE A 287 -5.25 -9.73 -27.89
C ILE A 287 -3.80 -9.64 -28.41
N CYS A 288 -2.81 -10.07 -27.61
CA CYS A 288 -1.41 -9.99 -28.00
C CYS A 288 -1.10 -10.91 -29.20
N TYR A 289 -1.58 -12.14 -29.18
CA TYR A 289 -1.43 -13.06 -30.30
C TYR A 289 -2.20 -12.60 -31.55
N GLN A 290 -3.36 -11.95 -31.39
CA GLN A 290 -4.09 -11.32 -32.50
C GLN A 290 -3.28 -10.19 -33.14
N LYS A 291 -2.72 -9.27 -32.34
CA LYS A 291 -1.84 -8.21 -32.85
C LYS A 291 -0.63 -8.80 -33.57
N LYS A 292 -0.04 -9.88 -33.03
CA LYS A 292 1.14 -10.53 -33.62
C LYS A 292 0.81 -11.16 -34.96
N PHE A 293 -0.35 -11.80 -35.07
CA PHE A 293 -0.88 -12.28 -36.34
C PHE A 293 -1.10 -11.14 -37.34
N GLN A 294 -1.66 -9.99 -36.93
CA GLN A 294 -1.87 -8.85 -37.83
C GLN A 294 -0.55 -8.30 -38.39
N LEU A 295 0.53 -8.30 -37.58
CA LEU A 295 1.85 -7.80 -38.00
C LEU A 295 2.62 -8.80 -38.87
N LEU A 296 2.59 -10.09 -38.52
CA LEU A 296 3.47 -11.10 -39.11
C LEU A 296 2.75 -12.06 -40.07
N SER A 297 1.41 -12.06 -40.07
CA SER A 297 0.56 -13.01 -40.81
C SER A 297 0.84 -14.49 -40.50
N GLU A 298 1.34 -14.78 -39.29
CA GLU A 298 1.65 -16.14 -38.84
C GLU A 298 0.39 -16.88 -38.37
N GLN A 299 0.02 -17.96 -39.07
CA GLN A 299 -1.20 -18.71 -38.78
C GLN A 299 -1.22 -19.33 -37.37
N ASP A 300 -0.06 -19.70 -36.83
CA ASP A 300 0.04 -20.21 -35.46
C ASP A 300 -0.36 -19.16 -34.42
N CYS A 301 -0.04 -17.89 -34.66
CA CYS A 301 -0.47 -16.79 -33.79
C CYS A 301 -1.99 -16.60 -33.84
N LEU A 302 -2.62 -16.72 -35.01
CA LEU A 302 -4.08 -16.68 -35.13
C LEU A 302 -4.74 -17.84 -34.36
N ASN A 303 -4.20 -19.04 -34.48
CA ASN A 303 -4.72 -20.21 -33.77
C ASN A 303 -4.62 -20.03 -32.24
N LYS A 304 -3.48 -19.54 -31.74
CA LYS A 304 -3.30 -19.22 -30.32
C LYS A 304 -4.27 -18.15 -29.85
N ALA A 305 -4.43 -17.05 -30.59
CA ALA A 305 -5.36 -15.98 -30.24
C ALA A 305 -6.80 -16.49 -30.08
N LEU A 306 -7.28 -17.26 -31.07
CA LEU A 306 -8.61 -17.86 -31.03
C LEU A 306 -8.78 -18.84 -29.88
N ASP A 307 -7.75 -19.62 -29.56
CA ASP A 307 -7.80 -20.58 -28.47
C ASP A 307 -7.87 -19.87 -27.11
N TYR A 308 -7.05 -18.85 -26.88
CA TYR A 308 -7.07 -18.07 -25.66
C TYR A 308 -8.39 -17.31 -25.46
N PHE A 309 -8.94 -16.66 -26.50
CA PHE A 309 -10.27 -16.03 -26.38
C PHE A 309 -11.38 -17.04 -26.07
N ARG A 310 -11.32 -18.23 -26.67
CA ARG A 310 -12.27 -19.31 -26.38
C ARG A 310 -12.12 -19.80 -24.94
N GLN A 311 -10.90 -20.03 -24.46
CA GLN A 311 -10.66 -20.43 -23.07
C GLN A 311 -11.17 -19.35 -22.09
N GLY A 312 -10.89 -18.07 -22.36
CA GLY A 312 -11.38 -16.96 -21.56
C GLY A 312 -12.92 -16.95 -21.46
N THR A 313 -13.61 -17.14 -22.59
CA THR A 313 -15.08 -17.21 -22.66
C THR A 313 -15.68 -18.25 -21.68
N PHE A 314 -15.07 -19.44 -21.61
CA PHE A 314 -15.58 -20.57 -20.82
C PHE A 314 -14.89 -20.74 -19.46
N SER A 315 -14.05 -19.80 -19.06
CA SER A 315 -13.40 -19.81 -17.75
C SER A 315 -14.34 -19.39 -16.62
N VAL A 316 -13.89 -19.50 -15.37
CA VAL A 316 -14.70 -19.20 -14.17
C VAL A 316 -14.70 -17.73 -13.75
N GLY A 317 -14.05 -16.85 -14.51
CA GLY A 317 -13.86 -15.47 -14.11
C GLY A 317 -15.08 -14.55 -14.29
N TYR A 318 -14.84 -13.25 -14.14
CA TYR A 318 -15.92 -12.27 -14.10
C TYR A 318 -16.77 -12.27 -15.38
N PRO A 319 -18.12 -12.25 -15.28
CA PRO A 319 -19.00 -12.32 -16.44
C PRO A 319 -18.74 -11.25 -17.51
N VAL A 320 -18.34 -10.03 -17.10
CA VAL A 320 -18.00 -8.94 -18.02
C VAL A 320 -16.79 -9.31 -18.87
N SER A 321 -15.70 -9.74 -18.25
CA SER A 321 -14.48 -10.16 -18.95
C SER A 321 -14.72 -11.38 -19.84
N ARG A 322 -15.57 -12.32 -19.40
CA ARG A 322 -15.95 -13.51 -20.20
C ARG A 322 -16.72 -13.09 -21.45
N LEU A 323 -17.61 -12.09 -21.32
CA LEU A 323 -18.38 -11.54 -22.44
C LEU A 323 -17.46 -10.83 -23.44
N GLU A 324 -16.49 -10.05 -22.97
CA GLU A 324 -15.49 -9.38 -23.82
C GLU A 324 -14.66 -10.39 -24.61
N ALA A 325 -14.16 -11.43 -23.94
CA ALA A 325 -13.44 -12.53 -24.60
C ALA A 325 -14.30 -13.24 -25.66
N ALA A 326 -15.59 -13.46 -25.39
CA ALA A 326 -16.51 -14.08 -26.34
C ALA A 326 -16.75 -13.23 -27.59
N LEU A 327 -16.87 -11.90 -27.40
CA LEU A 327 -17.03 -10.95 -28.50
C LEU A 327 -15.77 -10.88 -29.37
N ASP A 328 -14.59 -10.84 -28.75
CA ASP A 328 -13.32 -10.84 -29.50
C ASP A 328 -13.06 -12.15 -30.22
N TRP A 329 -13.42 -13.29 -29.62
CA TRP A 329 -13.41 -14.58 -30.29
C TRP A 329 -14.28 -14.58 -31.55
N ALA A 330 -15.52 -14.11 -31.42
CA ALA A 330 -16.48 -14.06 -32.52
C ALA A 330 -16.02 -13.13 -33.66
N ARG A 331 -15.52 -11.94 -33.31
CA ARG A 331 -14.96 -10.95 -34.25
C ARG A 331 -13.77 -11.52 -35.01
N LEU A 332 -12.79 -12.08 -34.29
CA LEU A 332 -11.58 -12.61 -34.92
C LEU A 332 -11.88 -13.80 -35.85
N CYS A 333 -12.84 -14.67 -35.49
CA CYS A 333 -13.32 -15.72 -36.39
C CYS A 333 -13.92 -15.14 -37.68
N ALA A 334 -14.74 -14.09 -37.57
CA ALA A 334 -15.39 -13.46 -38.72
C ALA A 334 -14.37 -12.80 -39.67
N GLU A 335 -13.40 -12.07 -39.12
CA GLU A 335 -12.34 -11.39 -39.88
C GLU A 335 -11.41 -12.38 -40.57
N SER A 336 -11.09 -13.49 -39.90
CA SER A 336 -10.12 -14.48 -40.40
C SER A 336 -10.72 -15.56 -41.29
N GLY A 337 -12.05 -15.54 -41.50
CA GLY A 337 -12.77 -16.56 -42.27
C GLY A 337 -12.80 -17.95 -41.62
N VAL A 338 -12.53 -18.04 -40.32
CA VAL A 338 -12.52 -19.31 -39.57
C VAL A 338 -13.95 -19.69 -39.20
N SER A 339 -14.34 -20.93 -39.49
CA SER A 339 -15.68 -21.45 -39.21
C SER A 339 -15.89 -21.68 -37.70
N ASN A 340 -16.19 -20.63 -36.93
CA ASN A 340 -16.66 -20.72 -35.54
C ASN A 340 -17.31 -19.42 -34.99
N GLN A 341 -17.47 -18.37 -35.79
CA GLN A 341 -18.05 -17.09 -35.36
C GLN A 341 -19.42 -17.22 -34.66
N LEU A 342 -20.27 -18.16 -35.12
CA LEU A 342 -21.61 -18.37 -34.57
C LEU A 342 -21.54 -18.90 -33.13
N HIS A 343 -20.56 -19.75 -32.81
CA HIS A 343 -20.36 -20.25 -31.45
C HIS A 343 -19.87 -19.14 -30.51
N GLY A 344 -19.00 -18.25 -30.99
CA GLY A 344 -18.57 -17.08 -30.21
C GLY A 344 -19.72 -16.12 -29.91
N TYR A 345 -20.52 -15.76 -30.93
CA TYR A 345 -21.69 -14.91 -30.72
C TYR A 345 -22.77 -15.57 -29.85
N GLN A 346 -22.96 -16.89 -29.97
CA GLN A 346 -23.87 -17.63 -29.11
C GLN A 346 -23.40 -17.58 -27.64
N ALA A 347 -22.13 -17.86 -27.37
CA ALA A 347 -21.57 -17.78 -26.02
C ALA A 347 -21.70 -16.36 -25.44
N ALA A 348 -21.44 -15.32 -26.25
CA ALA A 348 -21.64 -13.94 -25.83
C ALA A 348 -23.10 -13.67 -25.44
N ILE A 349 -24.08 -14.12 -26.23
CA ILE A 349 -25.51 -13.96 -25.92
C ILE A 349 -25.89 -14.69 -24.62
N GLU A 350 -25.34 -15.89 -24.39
CA GLU A 350 -25.57 -16.68 -23.17
C GLU A 350 -25.00 -16.00 -21.92
N LEU A 351 -23.96 -15.18 -22.05
CA LEU A 351 -23.33 -14.43 -20.95
C LEU A 351 -24.03 -13.10 -20.61
N ILE A 352 -24.81 -12.53 -21.54
CA ILE A 352 -25.52 -11.24 -21.32
C ILE A 352 -26.36 -11.23 -20.02
N PRO A 353 -27.16 -12.28 -19.69
CA PRO A 353 -27.92 -12.30 -18.44
C PRO A 353 -27.04 -12.26 -17.19
N GLU A 354 -25.87 -12.91 -17.20
CA GLU A 354 -24.92 -12.91 -16.07
C GLU A 354 -24.32 -11.53 -15.82
N VAL A 355 -24.17 -10.72 -16.87
CA VAL A 355 -23.67 -9.34 -16.79
C VAL A 355 -24.76 -8.34 -16.37
N ILE A 356 -25.97 -8.49 -16.89
CA ILE A 356 -27.06 -7.51 -16.70
C ILE A 356 -27.79 -7.70 -15.35
N TRP A 357 -28.00 -8.94 -14.90
CA TRP A 357 -28.84 -9.21 -13.74
C TRP A 357 -28.26 -8.78 -12.36
N PRO A 358 -26.92 -8.72 -12.16
CA PRO A 358 -26.34 -8.12 -10.94
C PRO A 358 -26.61 -6.61 -10.82
N LEU A 359 -26.85 -5.92 -11.93
CA LEU A 359 -27.23 -4.50 -11.98
C LEU A 359 -28.77 -4.39 -11.87
N LYS A 360 -29.31 -4.35 -10.64
CA LYS A 360 -30.76 -4.18 -10.40
C LYS A 360 -31.31 -2.92 -11.09
N LEU A 361 -31.82 -3.05 -12.31
CA LEU A 361 -32.80 -2.14 -12.90
C LEU A 361 -34.16 -2.85 -12.92
N PRO A 362 -35.21 -2.26 -12.32
CA PRO A 362 -36.53 -2.89 -12.29
C PRO A 362 -37.10 -2.95 -13.71
N LEU A 363 -37.33 -4.16 -14.22
CA LEU A 363 -38.03 -4.38 -15.48
C LEU A 363 -39.46 -3.81 -15.40
N PRO A 364 -39.93 -3.09 -16.44
CA PRO A 364 -41.31 -2.61 -16.46
C PRO A 364 -42.26 -3.80 -16.56
N GLN A 365 -43.16 -3.93 -15.58
CA GLN A 365 -44.18 -4.97 -15.57
C GLN A 365 -45.11 -4.82 -16.79
N LEU A 366 -44.95 -5.69 -17.78
CA LEU A 366 -45.92 -5.84 -18.86
C LEU A 366 -47.20 -6.45 -18.26
N ARG A 367 -48.29 -5.67 -18.27
CA ARG A 367 -49.62 -6.18 -17.88
C ARG A 367 -50.06 -7.27 -18.87
N PRO A 368 -50.63 -8.38 -18.39
CA PRO A 368 -51.15 -9.42 -19.27
C PRO A 368 -52.34 -8.89 -20.07
N VAL A 369 -52.29 -9.10 -21.39
CA VAL A 369 -53.42 -8.89 -22.28
C VAL A 369 -54.38 -10.06 -22.08
N ASN A 370 -55.54 -9.79 -21.49
CA ASN A 370 -56.64 -10.76 -21.46
C ASN A 370 -57.19 -10.91 -22.87
N LEU A 371 -57.04 -12.10 -23.45
CA LEU A 371 -57.81 -12.53 -24.61
C LEU A 371 -59.02 -13.30 -24.10
N SER A 372 -60.20 -12.67 -24.20
CA SER A 372 -61.51 -13.32 -24.15
C SER A 372 -62.21 -13.11 -25.48
#